data_AF-B7IHP1-F1
#
_entry.id   AF-B7IHP1-F1
#
_cell.length_a   1.000
_cell.length_b   1.000
_cell.length_c   1.000
_cell.angle_alpha   90.00
_cell.angle_beta   90.00
_cell.angle_gamma   90.00
#
_symmetry.space_group_name_H-M   'P 1'
#
loop_
_entity.id
_entity.type
_entity.pdbx_description
1 polymer ?
#
loop_
_entity_poly.entity_id
_entity_poly.type
_entity_poly.pdbx_seq_one_letter_code
_entity_poly.pdbx_strand_id
1 'polypeptide(L)'
;MKRFILLSLIFFVLNYLFADVYTAEFPISNWSQQYPEKAWGAIFVKNVSTRVVDKKIVAVNVYKIIDITADPGYGPFGQVSQTFSVDYNKDGYADIISLTYYGLVVIKENKGKKDGELVLENTSYYQLPIENGDGTLIVDDFDNDGKLDLFAYNSWQYAQFVSDVLNSNGEDAVYKRISKDKNFVTKWTVSAMASYDYNGDGYKDVFYIDYKGRVWVWLNDPGQGSERFFDESNIIKLFKDKDLKSDGGGGVLDIGDLNNDGTIDIIVGHTDKKSIFVYFGKIVNNQLTFDTDNKLVLTTSSGKLSDYVITDPSIKNSKSPEILPSFGPTIIKITDVDRDGYKDIFIGTDAWRQGKNFGGSVYLFKGVGITPDNKPKFLSLELVHGSYSKDNNPPYDFDAGTIADLDNDGIPDFVAADGNHSGNYYKIITQTQKEYETSPGYLISDYLTNLVGILPKDLPNNFVKRIKVNIGFDLSLGNGSFEIRYIKNGIKDPSLIDPFGYPLMPDASGTIVENFTTEIEFDKPVPDPQIIIILKPESEFSAPHLKYLKYEIETAPSQVIIKGFNWNKGDN
;
A
#
# COMPACT_ATOMS: atom_id res chain seq x y z
N MET A 1 27.66 45.39 28.63
CA MET A 1 27.13 44.04 28.95
C MET A 1 25.61 43.95 28.99
N LYS A 2 24.85 44.82 29.69
CA LYS A 2 23.37 44.69 29.75
C LYS A 2 22.61 44.89 28.41
N ARG A 3 23.11 45.70 27.48
CA ARG A 3 22.49 45.86 26.13
C ARG A 3 22.77 44.70 25.16
N PHE A 4 23.89 43.99 25.34
CA PHE A 4 24.23 42.82 24.51
C PHE A 4 23.41 41.59 24.94
N ILE A 5 23.19 41.39 26.24
CA ILE A 5 22.37 40.28 26.75
C ILE A 5 20.90 40.44 26.37
N LEU A 6 20.38 41.68 26.31
CA LEU A 6 19.00 41.94 25.86
C LEU A 6 18.82 41.70 24.36
N LEU A 7 19.80 42.08 23.51
CA LEU A 7 19.76 41.76 22.09
C LEU A 7 19.91 40.25 21.83
N SER A 8 20.74 39.55 22.59
CA SER A 8 20.88 38.09 22.49
C SER A 8 19.63 37.34 22.95
N LEU A 9 18.92 37.81 24.00
CA LEU A 9 17.63 37.25 24.40
C LEU A 9 16.53 37.55 23.38
N ILE A 10 16.51 38.74 22.78
CA ILE A 10 15.53 39.09 21.73
C ILE A 10 15.79 38.25 20.47
N PHE A 11 17.05 37.99 20.11
CA PHE A 11 17.41 37.09 19.00
C PHE A 11 17.08 35.61 19.30
N PHE A 12 17.26 35.17 20.55
CA PHE A 12 16.86 33.82 20.98
C PHE A 12 15.33 33.66 21.04
N VAL A 13 14.57 34.69 21.43
CA VAL A 13 13.09 34.65 21.46
C VAL A 13 12.51 34.79 20.05
N LEU A 14 13.15 35.55 19.14
CA LEU A 14 12.70 35.69 17.75
C LEU A 14 12.91 34.40 16.93
N ASN A 15 13.98 33.63 17.18
CA ASN A 15 14.18 32.34 16.51
C ASN A 15 13.18 31.24 16.92
N TYR A 16 12.39 31.44 17.98
CA TYR A 16 11.30 30.54 18.40
C TYR A 16 9.90 31.08 18.06
N LEU A 17 9.80 32.17 17.28
CA LEU A 17 8.54 32.82 16.89
C LEU A 17 8.24 32.71 15.39
N PHE A 18 9.07 32.02 14.60
CA PHE A 18 8.79 31.83 13.19
C PHE A 18 7.81 30.67 13.02
N ALA A 19 6.69 30.98 12.39
CA ALA A 19 5.79 29.97 11.87
C ALA A 19 6.36 29.45 10.56
N ASP A 20 6.66 28.15 10.50
CA ASP A 20 7.15 27.52 9.29
C ASP A 20 5.97 27.09 8.41
N VAL A 21 6.08 27.31 7.10
CA VAL A 21 5.06 26.94 6.12
C VAL A 21 5.57 25.80 5.25
N TYR A 22 4.83 24.69 5.26
CA TYR A 22 5.11 23.49 4.47
C TYR A 22 4.01 23.25 3.46
N THR A 23 4.32 22.60 2.34
CA THR A 23 3.34 22.36 1.28
C THR A 23 3.42 20.94 0.73
N ALA A 24 2.27 20.36 0.40
CA ALA A 24 2.16 19.12 -0.35
C ALA A 24 1.12 19.28 -1.46
N GLU A 25 1.39 18.70 -2.63
CA GLU A 25 0.52 18.76 -3.80
C GLU A 25 0.26 17.37 -4.35
N PHE A 26 -0.99 17.14 -4.75
CA PHE A 26 -1.52 15.88 -5.22
C PHE A 26 -2.33 16.11 -6.52
N PRO A 27 -2.40 15.12 -7.42
CA PRO A 27 -1.93 13.75 -7.22
C PRO A 27 -0.42 13.57 -7.40
N ILE A 28 0.18 12.65 -6.65
CA ILE A 28 1.54 12.16 -6.96
C ILE A 28 1.49 11.34 -8.26
N SER A 29 2.51 11.48 -9.10
CA SER A 29 2.47 10.92 -10.46
C SER A 29 2.69 9.42 -10.54
N ASN A 30 3.48 8.84 -9.63
CA ASN A 30 3.89 7.44 -9.65
C ASN A 30 3.32 6.72 -8.41
N TRP A 31 2.00 6.72 -8.27
CA TRP A 31 1.35 6.07 -7.14
C TRP A 31 1.32 4.55 -7.34
N SER A 32 1.31 3.82 -6.24
CA SER A 32 1.07 2.37 -6.25
C SER A 32 -0.39 2.08 -6.50
N GLN A 33 -0.67 1.26 -7.52
CA GLN A 33 -2.02 0.82 -7.91
C GLN A 33 -2.60 -0.16 -6.88
N GLN A 34 -1.77 -0.68 -5.98
CA GLN A 34 -2.20 -1.41 -4.79
C GLN A 34 -2.87 -0.50 -3.76
N TYR A 35 -2.46 0.78 -3.68
CA TYR A 35 -3.01 1.78 -2.75
C TYR A 35 -3.22 3.14 -3.43
N PRO A 36 -4.06 3.25 -4.47
CA PRO A 36 -4.14 4.47 -5.25
C PRO A 36 -4.83 5.62 -4.52
N GLU A 37 -5.39 5.39 -3.33
CA GLU A 37 -5.73 6.43 -2.36
C GLU A 37 -4.50 7.29 -1.97
N LYS A 38 -3.30 6.70 -1.96
CA LYS A 38 -2.04 7.41 -1.67
C LYS A 38 -1.71 8.44 -2.73
N ALA A 39 -2.25 8.29 -3.95
CA ALA A 39 -2.16 9.31 -4.98
C ALA A 39 -2.66 10.67 -4.48
N TRP A 40 -3.62 10.68 -3.54
CA TRP A 40 -4.28 11.89 -3.04
C TRP A 40 -3.86 12.27 -1.62
N GLY A 41 -2.78 11.69 -1.10
CA GLY A 41 -2.34 11.97 0.26
C GLY A 41 -3.34 11.49 1.32
N ALA A 42 -4.14 10.49 1.00
CA ALA A 42 -5.16 9.93 1.89
C ALA A 42 -4.66 8.66 2.59
N ILE A 43 -5.08 8.47 3.84
CA ILE A 43 -4.91 7.19 4.56
C ILE A 43 -6.17 6.34 4.48
N PHE A 44 -7.31 6.96 4.19
CA PHE A 44 -8.58 6.28 4.05
C PHE A 44 -9.39 6.89 2.92
N VAL A 45 -9.95 6.02 2.10
CA VAL A 45 -10.84 6.37 1.00
C VAL A 45 -12.03 5.43 1.03
N LYS A 46 -13.20 5.97 0.71
CA LYS A 46 -14.42 5.18 0.52
C LYS A 46 -15.25 5.77 -0.61
N ASN A 47 -15.77 4.91 -1.49
CA ASN A 47 -16.53 5.25 -2.69
C ASN A 47 -15.83 6.25 -3.63
N VAL A 48 -14.50 6.35 -3.61
CA VAL A 48 -13.70 7.16 -4.55
C VAL A 48 -12.65 6.26 -5.18
N SER A 49 -12.46 6.38 -6.49
CA SER A 49 -11.37 5.80 -7.25
C SER A 49 -10.39 6.86 -7.75
N THR A 50 -9.18 6.44 -8.06
CA THR A 50 -8.18 7.23 -8.79
C THR A 50 -8.16 6.73 -10.23
N ARG A 51 -8.32 7.62 -11.21
CA ARG A 51 -8.42 7.26 -12.63
C ARG A 51 -7.55 8.17 -13.49
N VAL A 52 -7.24 7.73 -14.71
CA VAL A 52 -6.63 8.59 -15.70
C VAL A 52 -7.63 8.91 -16.80
N VAL A 53 -8.02 10.19 -16.88
CA VAL A 53 -8.97 10.69 -17.89
C VAL A 53 -8.29 11.83 -18.64
N ASP A 54 -8.21 11.73 -19.97
CA ASP A 54 -7.49 12.68 -20.82
C ASP A 54 -6.04 12.94 -20.35
N LYS A 55 -5.33 11.88 -19.95
CA LYS A 55 -3.96 11.90 -19.39
C LYS A 55 -3.82 12.65 -18.06
N LYS A 56 -4.93 12.95 -17.38
CA LYS A 56 -4.95 13.56 -16.05
C LYS A 56 -5.36 12.52 -15.03
N ILE A 57 -4.61 12.45 -13.94
CA ILE A 57 -4.96 11.64 -12.78
C ILE A 57 -6.04 12.39 -12.01
N VAL A 58 -7.18 11.75 -11.76
CA VAL A 58 -8.35 12.36 -11.10
C VAL A 58 -8.91 11.45 -10.03
N ALA A 59 -9.38 12.04 -8.92
CA ALA A 59 -10.18 11.36 -7.91
C ALA A 59 -11.66 11.57 -8.24
N VAL A 60 -12.42 10.49 -8.34
CA VAL A 60 -13.84 10.53 -8.70
C VAL A 60 -14.58 9.43 -7.98
N ASN A 61 -15.89 9.58 -7.78
CA ASN A 61 -16.69 8.50 -7.21
C ASN A 61 -16.50 7.19 -8.00
N VAL A 62 -16.51 6.07 -7.30
CA VAL A 62 -16.40 4.75 -7.94
C VAL A 62 -17.57 4.51 -8.87
N TYR A 63 -17.30 3.74 -9.93
CA TYR A 63 -18.37 3.13 -10.70
C TYR A 63 -19.05 2.01 -9.90
N LYS A 64 -20.31 1.74 -10.21
CA LYS A 64 -21.06 0.62 -9.66
C LYS A 64 -20.39 -0.68 -10.08
N ILE A 65 -20.04 -1.49 -9.09
CA ILE A 65 -19.40 -2.80 -9.28
C ILE A 65 -20.49 -3.85 -9.53
N ILE A 66 -20.27 -4.70 -10.52
CA ILE A 66 -21.21 -5.71 -10.98
C ILE A 66 -20.78 -7.09 -10.49
N ASP A 67 -19.50 -7.44 -10.71
CA ASP A 67 -18.95 -8.76 -10.44
C ASP A 67 -17.42 -8.69 -10.33
N ILE A 68 -16.79 -9.76 -9.84
CA ILE A 68 -15.35 -9.97 -9.92
C ILE A 68 -15.13 -11.24 -10.75
N THR A 69 -14.61 -11.10 -11.96
CA THR A 69 -14.40 -12.23 -12.87
C THR A 69 -12.94 -12.64 -12.91
N ALA A 70 -12.70 -13.94 -13.04
CA ALA A 70 -11.37 -14.50 -13.23
C ALA A 70 -11.28 -15.18 -14.59
N ASP A 71 -10.52 -14.57 -15.49
CA ASP A 71 -10.42 -14.99 -16.89
C ASP A 71 -8.99 -15.45 -17.20
N PRO A 72 -8.80 -16.67 -17.76
CA PRO A 72 -7.48 -17.14 -18.14
C PRO A 72 -6.97 -16.37 -19.35
N GLY A 73 -5.66 -16.17 -19.41
CA GLY A 73 -4.97 -15.54 -20.51
C GLY A 73 -3.61 -16.18 -20.77
N TYR A 74 -3.04 -15.84 -21.92
CA TYR A 74 -1.67 -16.18 -22.29
C TYR A 74 -0.95 -14.91 -22.71
N GLY A 75 0.29 -14.73 -22.29
CA GLY A 75 1.01 -13.48 -22.50
C GLY A 75 2.50 -13.62 -22.22
N PRO A 76 3.23 -12.50 -22.21
CA PRO A 76 4.69 -12.52 -22.10
C PRO A 76 5.19 -12.81 -20.67
N PHE A 77 4.49 -13.64 -19.88
CA PHE A 77 4.85 -13.96 -18.49
C PHE A 77 5.75 -15.21 -18.36
N GLY A 78 6.22 -15.77 -19.48
CA GLY A 78 7.15 -16.89 -19.43
C GLY A 78 8.46 -16.51 -18.74
N GLN A 79 8.92 -17.37 -17.84
CA GLN A 79 10.08 -17.20 -16.97
C GLN A 79 10.01 -16.01 -16.01
N VAL A 80 8.83 -15.43 -15.76
CA VAL A 80 8.66 -14.33 -14.81
C VAL A 80 8.69 -14.87 -13.39
N SER A 81 9.58 -14.32 -12.57
CA SER A 81 9.67 -14.64 -11.15
C SER A 81 8.87 -13.65 -10.31
N GLN A 82 8.86 -12.36 -10.63
CA GLN A 82 8.18 -11.32 -9.85
C GLN A 82 7.54 -10.28 -10.75
N THR A 83 6.48 -9.64 -10.26
CA THR A 83 5.79 -8.55 -10.94
C THR A 83 5.50 -7.39 -9.99
N PHE A 84 5.52 -6.19 -10.54
CA PHE A 84 5.05 -4.96 -9.91
C PHE A 84 4.34 -4.13 -10.98
N SER A 85 3.27 -3.44 -10.63
CA SER A 85 2.45 -2.68 -11.58
C SER A 85 2.60 -1.19 -11.36
N VAL A 86 2.57 -0.45 -12.46
CA VAL A 86 2.61 1.01 -12.49
C VAL A 86 2.03 1.50 -13.83
N ASP A 87 1.20 2.54 -13.82
CA ASP A 87 0.88 3.31 -15.03
C ASP A 87 1.99 4.36 -15.26
N TYR A 88 3.10 3.96 -15.89
CA TYR A 88 4.26 4.85 -16.02
C TYR A 88 4.12 5.82 -17.19
N ASN A 89 3.32 5.48 -18.20
CA ASN A 89 3.11 6.29 -19.40
C ASN A 89 1.88 7.22 -19.28
N LYS A 90 1.08 7.07 -18.21
CA LYS A 90 -0.12 7.83 -17.89
C LYS A 90 -1.17 7.74 -18.99
N ASP A 91 -1.32 6.57 -19.58
CA ASP A 91 -2.38 6.29 -20.55
C ASP A 91 -3.66 5.73 -19.89
N GLY A 92 -3.58 5.46 -18.58
CA GLY A 92 -4.65 4.96 -17.73
C GLY A 92 -4.73 3.46 -17.60
N TYR A 93 -3.89 2.72 -18.32
CA TYR A 93 -3.80 1.28 -18.19
C TYR A 93 -2.52 0.96 -17.42
N ALA A 94 -2.65 0.29 -16.28
CA ALA A 94 -1.48 -0.09 -15.51
C ALA A 94 -0.59 -1.06 -16.31
N ASP A 95 0.69 -0.73 -16.40
CA ASP A 95 1.76 -1.55 -16.97
C ASP A 95 2.38 -2.46 -15.90
N ILE A 96 3.27 -3.36 -16.32
CA ILE A 96 3.91 -4.32 -15.42
C ILE A 96 5.43 -4.32 -15.60
N ILE A 97 6.14 -3.99 -14.52
CA ILE A 97 7.56 -4.29 -14.34
C ILE A 97 7.68 -5.74 -13.89
N SER A 98 8.55 -6.51 -14.53
CA SER A 98 8.77 -7.91 -14.16
C SER A 98 10.24 -8.24 -14.04
N LEU A 99 10.57 -9.13 -13.09
CA LEU A 99 11.86 -9.80 -13.01
C LEU A 99 11.68 -11.23 -13.49
N THR A 100 12.63 -11.73 -14.26
CA THR A 100 12.65 -13.15 -14.68
C THR A 100 13.56 -13.99 -13.80
N TYR A 101 13.39 -15.32 -13.84
CA TYR A 101 14.28 -16.26 -13.16
C TYR A 101 15.77 -16.12 -13.54
N TYR A 102 16.06 -15.56 -14.73
CA TYR A 102 17.44 -15.31 -15.21
C TYR A 102 17.96 -13.91 -14.88
N GLY A 103 17.24 -13.12 -14.07
CA GLY A 103 17.67 -11.77 -13.68
C GLY A 103 17.44 -10.69 -14.74
N LEU A 104 16.65 -10.98 -15.78
CA LEU A 104 16.21 -9.98 -16.75
C LEU A 104 15.05 -9.15 -16.15
N VAL A 105 15.20 -7.82 -16.09
CA VAL A 105 14.09 -6.89 -15.86
C VAL A 105 13.40 -6.65 -17.19
N VAL A 106 12.07 -6.78 -17.24
CA VAL A 106 11.26 -6.59 -18.45
C VAL A 106 10.07 -5.69 -18.14
N ILE A 107 9.94 -4.61 -18.90
CA ILE A 107 8.78 -3.71 -18.87
C ILE A 107 7.75 -4.21 -19.87
N LYS A 108 6.53 -4.43 -19.38
CA LYS A 108 5.38 -4.92 -20.13
C LYS A 108 4.33 -3.82 -20.18
N GLU A 109 4.17 -3.20 -21.34
CA GLU A 109 3.20 -2.13 -21.52
C GLU A 109 1.80 -2.70 -21.78
N ASN A 110 0.79 -2.14 -21.13
CA ASN A 110 -0.61 -2.48 -21.30
C ASN A 110 -1.25 -1.64 -22.39
N LYS A 111 -1.59 -2.28 -23.51
CA LYS A 111 -2.22 -1.62 -24.67
C LYS A 111 -3.75 -1.55 -24.54
N GLY A 112 -4.29 -1.84 -23.37
CA GLY A 112 -5.72 -1.95 -23.10
C GLY A 112 -6.35 -3.19 -23.73
N LYS A 113 -7.69 -3.15 -23.87
CA LYS A 113 -8.46 -4.25 -24.45
C LYS A 113 -8.50 -4.15 -25.98
N LYS A 114 -8.08 -5.21 -26.68
CA LYS A 114 -8.25 -5.41 -28.12
C LYS A 114 -9.13 -6.64 -28.35
N ASP A 115 -10.24 -6.46 -29.07
CA ASP A 115 -11.24 -7.52 -29.30
C ASP A 115 -11.76 -8.19 -28.00
N GLY A 116 -11.79 -7.43 -26.90
CA GLY A 116 -12.22 -7.88 -25.58
C GLY A 116 -11.11 -8.44 -24.68
N GLU A 117 -9.90 -8.66 -25.22
CA GLU A 117 -8.78 -9.23 -24.48
C GLU A 117 -7.73 -8.18 -24.12
N LEU A 118 -7.18 -8.27 -22.91
CA LEU A 118 -6.04 -7.47 -22.45
C LEU A 118 -4.79 -7.78 -23.28
N VAL A 119 -4.10 -6.76 -23.78
CA VAL A 119 -2.87 -6.91 -24.55
C VAL A 119 -1.69 -6.34 -23.78
N LEU A 120 -0.74 -7.20 -23.44
CA LEU A 120 0.54 -6.83 -22.83
C LEU A 120 1.69 -7.08 -23.81
N GLU A 121 2.52 -6.06 -24.03
CA GLU A 121 3.67 -6.13 -24.93
C GLU A 121 4.96 -5.82 -24.19
N ASN A 122 6.03 -6.59 -24.43
CA ASN A 122 7.35 -6.26 -23.89
C ASN A 122 7.91 -5.05 -24.66
N THR A 123 8.30 -3.99 -23.96
CA THR A 123 8.75 -2.74 -24.59
C THR A 123 10.21 -2.42 -24.33
N SER A 124 10.71 -2.75 -23.15
CA SER A 124 12.13 -2.65 -22.81
C SER A 124 12.54 -3.77 -21.85
N TYR A 125 13.83 -4.09 -21.85
CA TYR A 125 14.42 -5.04 -20.93
C TYR A 125 15.91 -4.79 -20.76
N TYR A 126 16.44 -5.15 -19.60
CA TYR A 126 17.87 -5.10 -19.31
C TYR A 126 18.25 -6.17 -18.27
N GLN A 127 19.51 -6.56 -18.27
CA GLN A 127 20.03 -7.64 -17.45
C GLN A 127 20.55 -7.08 -16.12
N LEU A 128 20.17 -7.69 -14.99
CA LEU A 128 20.79 -7.40 -13.71
C LEU A 128 22.18 -8.05 -13.61
N PRO A 129 23.13 -7.44 -12.88
CA PRO A 129 24.48 -7.98 -12.69
C PRO A 129 24.51 -9.42 -12.16
N ILE A 130 23.59 -9.76 -11.26
CA ILE A 130 23.36 -11.14 -10.82
C ILE A 130 22.23 -11.74 -11.64
N GLU A 131 22.60 -12.62 -12.57
CA GLU A 131 21.71 -13.36 -13.48
C GLU A 131 20.94 -14.50 -12.78
N ASN A 132 20.42 -14.23 -11.58
CA ASN A 132 19.53 -15.10 -10.86
C ASN A 132 18.45 -14.24 -10.19
N GLY A 133 17.27 -14.24 -10.80
CA GLY A 133 16.11 -13.49 -10.32
C GLY A 133 15.11 -14.34 -9.53
N ASP A 134 15.52 -15.52 -9.07
CA ASP A 134 14.77 -16.22 -8.03
C ASP A 134 14.69 -15.39 -6.74
N GLY A 135 13.71 -15.68 -5.88
CA GLY A 135 13.52 -14.92 -4.65
C GLY A 135 12.43 -13.87 -4.78
N THR A 136 12.77 -12.61 -4.54
CA THR A 136 11.75 -11.57 -4.38
C THR A 136 12.24 -10.19 -4.82
N LEU A 137 11.28 -9.33 -5.13
CA LEU A 137 11.45 -8.00 -5.72
C LEU A 137 10.48 -7.02 -5.04
N ILE A 138 10.91 -5.78 -4.89
CA ILE A 138 10.02 -4.66 -4.60
C ILE A 138 10.46 -3.45 -5.45
N VAL A 139 9.49 -2.61 -5.82
CA VAL A 139 9.69 -1.37 -6.56
C VAL A 139 9.02 -0.25 -5.76
N ASP A 140 9.74 0.83 -5.51
CA ASP A 140 9.24 2.02 -4.81
C ASP A 140 10.19 3.20 -5.09
N ASP A 141 9.81 4.42 -4.71
CA ASP A 141 10.69 5.59 -4.75
C ASP A 141 11.56 5.62 -3.48
N PHE A 142 12.71 4.93 -3.50
CA PHE A 142 13.51 4.72 -2.30
C PHE A 142 14.41 5.92 -1.95
N ASP A 143 14.63 6.88 -2.85
CA ASP A 143 15.37 8.13 -2.55
C ASP A 143 14.53 9.39 -2.57
N ASN A 144 13.22 9.26 -2.79
CA ASN A 144 12.30 10.38 -2.92
C ASN A 144 12.68 11.31 -4.08
N ASP A 145 13.24 10.79 -5.17
CA ASP A 145 13.57 11.56 -6.37
C ASP A 145 12.38 11.68 -7.36
N GLY A 146 11.27 11.03 -7.03
CA GLY A 146 10.04 11.00 -7.81
C GLY A 146 10.01 9.90 -8.87
N LYS A 147 11.04 9.07 -8.97
CA LYS A 147 11.13 7.94 -9.90
C LYS A 147 11.03 6.63 -9.14
N LEU A 148 10.74 5.57 -9.88
CA LEU A 148 10.65 4.24 -9.29
C LEU A 148 12.02 3.57 -9.31
N ASP A 149 12.45 3.10 -8.15
CA ASP A 149 13.64 2.30 -7.96
C ASP A 149 13.28 0.83 -7.79
N LEU A 150 14.25 -0.05 -7.97
CA LEU A 150 14.08 -1.49 -7.82
C LEU A 150 15.02 -2.02 -6.75
N PHE A 151 14.48 -2.83 -5.83
CA PHE A 151 15.27 -3.62 -4.89
C PHE A 151 14.91 -5.10 -5.01
N ALA A 152 15.91 -5.96 -5.24
CA ALA A 152 15.73 -7.41 -5.38
C ALA A 152 16.63 -8.18 -4.41
N TYR A 153 16.12 -9.29 -3.88
CA TYR A 153 16.88 -10.20 -3.02
C TYR A 153 16.63 -11.66 -3.38
N ASN A 154 17.71 -12.37 -3.74
CA ASN A 154 17.61 -13.71 -4.32
C ASN A 154 18.00 -14.85 -3.36
N SER A 155 17.78 -16.09 -3.79
CA SER A 155 18.06 -17.27 -2.97
C SER A 155 19.55 -17.53 -2.73
N TRP A 156 20.42 -16.86 -3.49
CA TRP A 156 21.88 -16.88 -3.35
C TRP A 156 22.43 -15.80 -2.41
N GLN A 157 21.53 -15.06 -1.75
CA GLN A 157 21.83 -13.96 -0.83
C GLN A 157 22.40 -12.72 -1.50
N TYR A 158 22.15 -12.51 -2.79
CA TYR A 158 22.49 -11.26 -3.44
C TYR A 158 21.32 -10.30 -3.35
N ALA A 159 21.60 -9.14 -2.77
CA ALA A 159 20.77 -7.95 -2.86
C ALA A 159 21.24 -7.11 -4.05
N GLN A 160 20.30 -6.57 -4.82
CA GLN A 160 20.56 -5.72 -5.97
C GLN A 160 19.65 -4.50 -5.89
N PHE A 161 20.20 -3.32 -6.18
CA PHE A 161 19.46 -2.06 -6.22
C PHE A 161 19.69 -1.39 -7.58
N VAL A 162 18.62 -0.89 -8.18
CA VAL A 162 18.65 -0.11 -9.43
C VAL A 162 17.90 1.19 -9.17
N SER A 163 18.57 2.31 -9.41
CA SER A 163 17.93 3.62 -9.45
C SER A 163 17.16 3.79 -10.76
N ASP A 164 15.94 4.34 -10.74
CA ASP A 164 15.16 4.59 -11.96
C ASP A 164 14.99 3.34 -12.86
N VAL A 165 14.27 2.35 -12.35
CA VAL A 165 14.02 1.04 -13.00
C VAL A 165 13.47 1.16 -14.42
N LEU A 166 12.74 2.23 -14.73
CA LEU A 166 12.09 2.43 -16.03
C LEU A 166 13.08 2.90 -17.10
N ASN A 167 14.16 3.60 -16.72
CA ASN A 167 15.13 4.18 -17.65
C ASN A 167 16.54 3.56 -17.54
N SER A 168 16.74 2.61 -16.62
CA SER A 168 18.01 1.89 -16.46
C SER A 168 18.34 1.00 -17.66
N ASN A 169 19.64 0.78 -17.87
CA ASN A 169 20.19 -0.22 -18.79
C ASN A 169 20.90 -1.37 -18.04
N GLY A 170 20.81 -1.40 -16.70
CA GLY A 170 21.46 -2.36 -15.82
C GLY A 170 22.90 -2.01 -15.42
N GLU A 171 23.55 -1.02 -16.02
CA GLU A 171 24.94 -0.64 -15.69
C GLU A 171 25.06 0.14 -14.38
N ASP A 172 24.00 0.83 -13.98
CA ASP A 172 23.90 1.58 -12.72
C ASP A 172 23.45 0.70 -11.54
N ALA A 173 23.10 -0.56 -11.82
CA ALA A 173 22.72 -1.53 -10.80
C ALA A 173 23.90 -1.85 -9.87
N VAL A 174 23.70 -1.67 -8.58
CA VAL A 174 24.66 -2.07 -7.54
C VAL A 174 24.18 -3.34 -6.86
N TYR A 175 25.11 -4.19 -6.42
CA TYR A 175 24.77 -5.44 -5.78
C TYR A 175 25.76 -5.81 -4.68
N LYS A 176 25.27 -6.52 -3.68
CA LYS A 176 26.10 -7.06 -2.60
C LYS A 176 25.54 -8.38 -2.12
N ARG A 177 26.44 -9.29 -1.77
CA ARG A 177 26.06 -10.50 -1.04
C ARG A 177 25.84 -10.14 0.43
N ILE A 178 24.65 -10.43 0.94
CA ILE A 178 24.25 -10.18 2.32
C ILE A 178 24.45 -11.43 3.17
N SER A 179 25.24 -11.33 4.23
CA SER A 179 25.70 -12.48 5.01
C SER A 179 25.19 -12.45 6.45
N LYS A 180 23.89 -12.20 6.66
CA LYS A 180 23.29 -12.24 8.00
C LYS A 180 23.43 -13.59 8.70
N ASP A 181 23.00 -14.65 8.03
CA ASP A 181 23.30 -16.04 8.36
C ASP A 181 22.85 -16.94 7.21
N LYS A 182 23.08 -18.25 7.32
CA LYS A 182 22.68 -19.24 6.30
C LYS A 182 21.16 -19.39 6.13
N ASN A 183 20.36 -18.86 7.06
CA ASN A 183 18.91 -18.98 7.04
C ASN A 183 18.22 -17.76 6.43
N PHE A 184 18.95 -16.66 6.23
CA PHE A 184 18.43 -15.39 5.74
C PHE A 184 18.33 -15.41 4.21
N VAL A 185 17.37 -16.18 3.68
CA VAL A 185 17.08 -16.39 2.25
C VAL A 185 15.62 -16.74 2.06
N THR A 186 15.08 -16.49 0.86
CA THR A 186 13.69 -16.87 0.49
C THR A 186 13.56 -18.36 0.16
N LYS A 187 14.56 -18.99 -0.49
CA LYS A 187 14.56 -20.39 -0.99
C LYS A 187 13.44 -20.75 -1.98
N TRP A 188 12.70 -19.76 -2.46
CA TRP A 188 11.66 -19.88 -3.48
C TRP A 188 11.39 -18.49 -4.08
N THR A 189 10.67 -18.47 -5.19
CA THR A 189 10.18 -17.24 -5.83
C THR A 189 8.79 -16.90 -5.29
N VAL A 190 8.69 -15.80 -4.54
CA VAL A 190 7.51 -15.47 -3.72
C VAL A 190 7.42 -13.96 -3.49
N SER A 191 6.23 -13.44 -3.19
CA SER A 191 6.08 -12.07 -2.68
C SER A 191 6.54 -12.03 -1.21
N ALA A 192 7.84 -11.83 -0.96
CA ALA A 192 8.44 -11.87 0.37
C ALA A 192 8.96 -10.50 0.85
N MET A 193 8.62 -9.43 0.14
CA MET A 193 8.97 -8.06 0.50
C MET A 193 7.79 -7.11 0.33
N ALA A 194 7.80 -6.06 1.14
CA ALA A 194 6.96 -4.88 0.99
C ALA A 194 7.73 -3.65 1.51
N SER A 195 7.34 -2.45 1.07
CA SER A 195 8.01 -1.19 1.42
C SER A 195 7.13 -0.30 2.30
N TYR A 196 7.72 0.28 3.34
CA TYR A 196 7.07 1.23 4.25
C TYR A 196 8.11 1.99 5.05
N ASP A 197 7.83 3.24 5.43
CA ASP A 197 8.71 4.05 6.29
C ASP A 197 8.57 3.57 7.74
N TYR A 198 9.44 2.64 8.17
CA TYR A 198 9.34 1.98 9.46
C TYR A 198 9.79 2.89 10.61
N ASN A 199 10.79 3.73 10.36
CA ASN A 199 11.43 4.57 11.38
C ASN A 199 10.89 6.02 11.39
N GLY A 200 10.05 6.39 10.43
CA GLY A 200 9.45 7.71 10.30
C GLY A 200 10.42 8.77 9.77
N ASP A 201 11.48 8.40 9.05
CA ASP A 201 12.49 9.33 8.53
C ASP A 201 12.13 9.93 7.16
N GLY A 202 10.99 9.53 6.60
CA GLY A 202 10.49 9.97 5.31
C GLY A 202 10.95 9.11 4.13
N TYR A 203 11.79 8.10 4.34
CA TYR A 203 12.27 7.19 3.31
C TYR A 203 11.64 5.80 3.49
N LYS A 204 11.41 5.11 2.37
CA LYS A 204 10.84 3.75 2.41
C LYS A 204 11.89 2.75 2.86
N ASP A 205 11.56 1.96 3.88
CA ASP A 205 12.32 0.79 4.32
C ASP A 205 11.74 -0.49 3.70
N VAL A 206 12.49 -1.60 3.78
CA VAL A 206 12.06 -2.89 3.21
C VAL A 206 11.74 -3.89 4.30
N PHE A 207 10.49 -4.33 4.38
CA PHE A 207 10.07 -5.48 5.18
C PHE A 207 10.38 -6.77 4.43
N TYR A 208 10.87 -7.78 5.14
CA TYR A 208 11.30 -9.05 4.55
C TYR A 208 11.01 -10.25 5.45
N ILE A 209 10.56 -11.36 4.86
CA ILE A 209 10.42 -12.65 5.54
C ILE A 209 11.36 -13.69 4.93
N ASP A 210 12.12 -14.39 5.78
CA ASP A 210 12.93 -15.52 5.32
C ASP A 210 12.19 -16.86 5.40
N TYR A 211 12.75 -17.88 4.74
CA TYR A 211 12.16 -19.23 4.71
C TYR A 211 12.05 -19.91 6.08
N LYS A 212 12.66 -19.37 7.14
CA LYS A 212 12.49 -19.87 8.52
C LYS A 212 11.37 -19.16 9.29
N GLY A 213 10.66 -18.23 8.66
CA GLY A 213 9.55 -17.49 9.25
C GLY A 213 10.01 -16.42 10.22
N ARG A 214 11.22 -15.87 10.01
CA ARG A 214 11.69 -14.68 10.73
C ARG A 214 11.37 -13.46 9.88
N VAL A 215 10.78 -12.44 10.52
CA VAL A 215 10.41 -11.18 9.87
C VAL A 215 11.42 -10.12 10.24
N TRP A 216 11.83 -9.34 9.24
CA TRP A 216 12.91 -8.38 9.29
C TRP A 216 12.49 -7.06 8.65
N VAL A 217 13.21 -6.00 8.99
CA VAL A 217 13.20 -4.73 8.27
C VAL A 217 14.64 -4.39 7.87
N TRP A 218 14.82 -3.87 6.67
CA TRP A 218 16.07 -3.29 6.19
C TRP A 218 15.87 -1.79 6.18
N LEU A 219 16.54 -1.10 7.09
CA LEU A 219 16.47 0.35 7.15
C LEU A 219 17.22 0.94 5.95
N ASN A 220 16.57 1.86 5.27
CA ASN A 220 17.13 2.67 4.21
C ASN A 220 18.10 3.70 4.82
N ASP A 221 19.35 3.72 4.33
CA ASP A 221 20.30 4.80 4.63
C ASP A 221 20.45 5.73 3.42
N PRO A 222 19.65 6.81 3.32
CA PRO A 222 19.70 7.72 2.18
C PRO A 222 21.08 8.40 2.04
N GLY A 223 21.91 8.41 3.09
CA GLY A 223 23.28 8.93 3.05
C GLY A 223 24.25 8.11 2.20
N GLN A 224 23.90 6.87 1.83
CA GLN A 224 24.76 5.96 1.05
C GLN A 224 24.43 5.94 -0.45
N GLY A 225 23.49 6.75 -0.94
CA GLY A 225 23.08 6.73 -2.34
C GLY A 225 22.59 5.34 -2.76
N SER A 226 23.13 4.77 -3.84
CA SER A 226 22.70 3.44 -4.32
C SER A 226 23.04 2.28 -3.36
N GLU A 227 23.96 2.46 -2.40
CA GLU A 227 24.32 1.43 -1.41
C GLU A 227 23.39 1.43 -0.16
N ARG A 228 22.29 2.18 -0.17
CA ARG A 228 21.38 2.44 0.97
C ARG A 228 20.83 1.22 1.71
N PHE A 229 20.86 0.03 1.11
CA PHE A 229 20.37 -1.23 1.70
C PHE A 229 21.48 -2.24 2.01
N PHE A 230 22.76 -1.89 1.87
CA PHE A 230 23.86 -2.85 1.89
C PHE A 230 24.71 -2.85 3.17
N ASP A 231 24.35 -2.02 4.16
CA ASP A 231 24.84 -2.19 5.51
C ASP A 231 24.01 -3.23 6.25
N GLU A 232 24.63 -4.36 6.56
CA GLU A 232 23.97 -5.40 7.33
C GLU A 232 23.52 -4.88 8.70
N SER A 233 24.19 -3.91 9.31
CA SER A 233 23.81 -3.37 10.62
C SER A 233 22.38 -2.78 10.64
N ASN A 234 21.89 -2.33 9.48
CA ASN A 234 20.54 -1.80 9.26
C ASN A 234 19.47 -2.88 9.01
N ILE A 235 19.84 -4.15 9.00
CA ILE A 235 18.89 -5.27 8.86
C ILE A 235 18.52 -5.79 10.26
N ILE A 236 17.33 -5.40 10.70
CA ILE A 236 16.82 -5.62 12.06
C ILE A 236 15.76 -6.70 12.03
N LYS A 237 15.90 -7.70 12.92
CA LYS A 237 14.85 -8.71 13.11
C LYS A 237 13.72 -8.09 13.91
N LEU A 238 12.52 -8.07 13.34
CA LEU A 238 11.32 -7.60 14.03
C LEU A 238 10.82 -8.66 15.01
N PHE A 239 10.53 -9.86 14.49
CA PHE A 239 10.08 -10.97 15.34
C PHE A 239 10.29 -12.33 14.67
N LYS A 240 9.94 -13.38 15.41
CA LYS A 240 9.82 -14.76 14.97
C LYS A 240 8.64 -15.36 15.70
N ASP A 241 7.83 -16.11 14.98
CA ASP A 241 6.76 -16.93 15.57
C ASP A 241 7.03 -18.42 15.33
N LYS A 242 6.69 -19.27 16.30
CA LYS A 242 6.75 -20.73 16.15
C LYS A 242 5.78 -21.24 15.08
N ASP A 243 4.65 -20.57 14.90
CA ASP A 243 3.59 -20.96 13.97
C ASP A 243 4.02 -20.71 12.51
N LEU A 244 4.97 -19.80 12.29
CA LEU A 244 5.62 -19.55 11.01
C LEU A 244 6.78 -20.49 10.69
N LYS A 245 7.21 -21.35 11.63
CA LYS A 245 8.38 -22.22 11.41
C LYS A 245 8.20 -23.08 10.14
N SER A 246 9.02 -22.85 9.12
CA SER A 246 9.05 -23.65 7.89
C SER A 246 10.38 -24.41 7.75
N ASP A 247 10.30 -25.59 7.13
CA ASP A 247 11.45 -26.48 6.90
C ASP A 247 11.83 -26.61 5.42
N GLY A 248 11.25 -25.77 4.55
CA GLY A 248 11.65 -25.67 3.15
C GLY A 248 10.81 -24.75 2.28
N GLY A 249 9.65 -24.28 2.75
CA GLY A 249 8.81 -23.31 2.03
C GLY A 249 9.34 -21.88 2.13
N GLY A 250 9.19 -21.12 1.05
CA GLY A 250 9.47 -19.69 1.05
C GLY A 250 8.43 -18.96 1.89
N GLY A 251 8.89 -17.99 2.69
CA GLY A 251 7.99 -17.10 3.41
C GLY A 251 7.38 -16.10 2.44
N VAL A 252 6.11 -15.77 2.64
CA VAL A 252 5.36 -14.82 1.79
C VAL A 252 4.79 -13.76 2.71
N LEU A 253 4.90 -12.49 2.36
CA LEU A 253 4.37 -11.38 3.14
C LEU A 253 3.76 -10.30 2.27
N ASP A 254 2.86 -9.54 2.89
CA ASP A 254 2.51 -8.19 2.48
C ASP A 254 2.20 -7.35 3.73
N ILE A 255 2.07 -6.03 3.57
CA ILE A 255 1.77 -5.12 4.68
C ILE A 255 0.60 -4.21 4.34
N GLY A 256 -0.17 -3.80 5.34
CA GLY A 256 -1.34 -2.94 5.14
C GLY A 256 -2.04 -2.68 6.46
N ASP A 257 -2.70 -1.54 6.60
CA ASP A 257 -3.55 -1.27 7.76
C ASP A 257 -4.87 -2.05 7.60
N LEU A 258 -4.88 -3.30 8.07
CA LEU A 258 -5.97 -4.25 7.82
C LEU A 258 -7.15 -4.03 8.77
N ASN A 259 -6.90 -3.45 9.94
CA ASN A 259 -7.94 -3.12 10.92
C ASN A 259 -8.36 -1.64 10.91
N ASN A 260 -7.80 -0.83 10.00
CA ASN A 260 -8.02 0.61 9.87
C ASN A 260 -7.67 1.41 11.14
N ASP A 261 -6.68 0.97 11.92
CA ASP A 261 -6.28 1.67 13.16
C ASP A 261 -5.21 2.76 12.95
N GLY A 262 -4.82 2.98 11.70
CA GLY A 262 -3.79 3.94 11.29
C GLY A 262 -2.36 3.39 11.43
N THR A 263 -2.18 2.15 11.89
CA THR A 263 -0.89 1.47 12.00
C THR A 263 -0.79 0.37 10.97
N ILE A 264 0.39 0.19 10.38
CA ILE A 264 0.60 -0.87 9.40
C ILE A 264 0.63 -2.25 10.08
N ASP A 265 -0.09 -3.22 9.52
CA ASP A 265 -0.08 -4.63 9.91
C ASP A 265 0.75 -5.46 8.91
N ILE A 266 1.09 -6.70 9.30
CA ILE A 266 1.81 -7.64 8.43
C ILE A 266 0.97 -8.90 8.27
N ILE A 267 0.70 -9.30 7.03
CA ILE A 267 0.19 -10.63 6.70
C ILE A 267 1.33 -11.53 6.24
N VAL A 268 1.36 -12.78 6.70
CA VAL A 268 2.40 -13.74 6.35
C VAL A 268 1.86 -15.15 6.13
N GLY A 269 2.53 -15.88 5.24
CA GLY A 269 2.30 -17.29 4.95
C GLY A 269 3.59 -17.99 4.54
N HIS A 270 3.50 -19.28 4.24
CA HIS A 270 4.62 -20.07 3.71
C HIS A 270 4.14 -21.02 2.62
N THR A 271 4.93 -21.21 1.57
CA THR A 271 4.55 -22.07 0.43
C THR A 271 4.35 -23.54 0.81
N ASP A 272 4.97 -24.03 1.89
CA ASP A 272 4.81 -25.40 2.40
C ASP A 272 3.67 -25.56 3.42
N LYS A 273 2.88 -24.52 3.67
CA LYS A 273 1.79 -24.52 4.65
C LYS A 273 0.53 -23.89 4.11
N LYS A 274 -0.62 -24.36 4.61
CA LYS A 274 -1.91 -23.71 4.36
C LYS A 274 -2.22 -22.54 5.30
N SER A 275 -1.43 -22.37 6.35
CA SER A 275 -1.71 -21.39 7.40
C SER A 275 -1.23 -19.99 7.02
N ILE A 276 -2.12 -19.00 7.18
CA ILE A 276 -1.86 -17.59 6.92
C ILE A 276 -2.25 -16.81 8.18
N PHE A 277 -1.42 -15.84 8.54
CA PHE A 277 -1.55 -15.07 9.78
C PHE A 277 -1.42 -13.58 9.53
N VAL A 278 -2.17 -12.77 10.29
CA VAL A 278 -2.03 -11.31 10.35
C VAL A 278 -1.49 -10.93 11.71
N TYR A 279 -0.42 -10.14 11.74
CA TYR A 279 0.23 -9.59 12.93
C TYR A 279 -0.04 -8.09 12.97
N PHE A 280 -0.74 -7.64 14.01
CA PHE A 280 -1.14 -6.25 14.11
C PHE A 280 0.00 -5.36 14.60
N GLY A 281 0.14 -4.21 13.94
CA GLY A 281 1.10 -3.18 14.29
C GLY A 281 0.72 -2.45 15.58
N LYS A 282 1.72 -1.94 16.28
CA LYS A 282 1.54 -1.04 17.42
C LYS A 282 2.75 -0.14 17.59
N ILE A 283 2.48 1.15 17.80
CA ILE A 283 3.52 2.11 18.19
C ILE A 283 3.82 2.00 19.69
N VAL A 284 5.06 1.65 20.03
CA VAL A 284 5.57 1.61 21.41
C VAL A 284 6.88 2.39 21.44
N ASN A 285 6.98 3.40 22.30
CA ASN A 285 8.16 4.29 22.38
C ASN A 285 8.57 4.87 21.01
N ASN A 286 7.59 5.35 20.24
CA ASN A 286 7.76 5.90 18.88
C ASN A 286 8.36 4.91 17.87
N GLN A 287 8.24 3.60 18.11
CA GLN A 287 8.69 2.57 17.18
C GLN A 287 7.53 1.63 16.86
N LEU A 288 7.41 1.26 15.59
CA LEU A 288 6.48 0.23 15.15
C LEU A 288 6.94 -1.15 15.65
N THR A 289 6.03 -1.84 16.32
CA THR A 289 6.22 -3.17 16.91
C THR A 289 5.04 -4.06 16.57
N PHE A 290 5.20 -5.38 16.73
CA PHE A 290 4.17 -6.36 16.37
C PHE A 290 3.89 -7.29 17.55
N ASP A 291 2.61 -7.52 17.84
CA ASP A 291 2.17 -8.45 18.89
C ASP A 291 1.95 -9.85 18.28
N THR A 292 2.87 -10.77 18.57
CA THR A 292 2.78 -12.16 18.08
C THR A 292 1.73 -13.00 18.81
N ASP A 293 1.28 -12.57 19.98
CA ASP A 293 0.31 -13.29 20.80
C ASP A 293 -1.13 -12.93 20.41
N ASN A 294 -1.37 -11.70 19.91
CA ASN A 294 -2.68 -11.23 19.45
C ASN A 294 -2.88 -11.30 17.92
N LYS A 295 -2.17 -12.19 17.24
CA LYS A 295 -2.35 -12.37 15.79
C LYS A 295 -3.77 -12.84 15.42
N LEU A 296 -4.19 -12.54 14.19
CA LEU A 296 -5.34 -13.17 13.55
C LEU A 296 -4.87 -14.35 12.70
N VAL A 297 -5.60 -15.46 12.77
CA VAL A 297 -5.41 -16.60 11.89
C VAL A 297 -6.38 -16.44 10.73
N LEU A 298 -5.92 -16.34 9.50
CA LEU A 298 -6.82 -16.31 8.33
C LEU A 298 -7.22 -17.75 7.98
N THR A 299 -6.21 -18.61 7.86
CA THR A 299 -6.33 -20.05 7.64
C THR A 299 -5.43 -20.81 8.60
N THR A 300 -5.90 -21.95 9.08
CA THR A 300 -5.12 -22.87 9.94
C THR A 300 -4.23 -23.80 9.12
N SER A 301 -3.45 -24.65 9.78
CA SER A 301 -2.59 -25.64 9.10
C SER A 301 -3.35 -26.66 8.24
N SER A 302 -4.64 -26.90 8.50
CA SER A 302 -5.48 -27.74 7.63
C SER A 302 -6.08 -26.96 6.44
N GLY A 303 -5.95 -25.63 6.44
CA GLY A 303 -6.68 -24.73 5.54
C GLY A 303 -8.05 -24.32 6.07
N LYS A 304 -8.45 -24.77 7.27
CA LYS A 304 -9.70 -24.32 7.89
C LYS A 304 -9.65 -22.82 8.18
N LEU A 305 -10.73 -22.12 7.83
CA LEU A 305 -10.97 -20.71 8.17
C LEU A 305 -11.10 -20.52 9.68
N SER A 306 -10.62 -19.40 10.20
CA SER A 306 -10.88 -19.00 11.59
C SER A 306 -12.26 -18.37 11.76
N ASP A 307 -12.62 -18.01 13.00
CA ASP A 307 -13.90 -17.35 13.30
C ASP A 307 -14.00 -15.91 12.73
N TYR A 308 -12.88 -15.34 12.26
CA TYR A 308 -12.84 -14.03 11.60
C TYR A 308 -13.08 -14.12 10.09
N VAL A 309 -13.15 -15.34 9.51
CA VAL A 309 -13.41 -15.53 8.09
C VAL A 309 -14.66 -16.38 7.89
N ILE A 310 -15.61 -15.86 7.13
CA ILE A 310 -16.89 -16.52 6.87
C ILE A 310 -17.00 -16.99 5.42
N THR A 311 -17.90 -17.94 5.20
CA THR A 311 -18.41 -18.31 3.88
C THR A 311 -19.90 -18.03 3.83
N ASP A 312 -20.41 -17.59 2.68
CA ASP A 312 -21.84 -17.36 2.44
C ASP A 312 -22.37 -18.37 1.40
N PRO A 313 -23.22 -19.33 1.80
CA PRO A 313 -23.78 -20.33 0.88
C PRO A 313 -24.65 -19.75 -0.26
N SER A 314 -25.11 -18.50 -0.15
CA SER A 314 -25.86 -17.82 -1.21
C SER A 314 -24.96 -17.32 -2.35
N ILE A 315 -23.66 -17.18 -2.08
CA ILE A 315 -22.65 -16.76 -3.05
C ILE A 315 -21.95 -18.01 -3.57
N LYS A 316 -22.14 -18.32 -4.86
CA LYS A 316 -21.69 -19.57 -5.50
C LYS A 316 -20.21 -19.91 -5.27
N ASN A 317 -19.35 -18.90 -5.29
CA ASN A 317 -17.91 -19.07 -5.13
C ASN A 317 -17.41 -18.78 -3.71
N SER A 318 -18.30 -18.52 -2.74
CA SER A 318 -17.86 -18.37 -1.35
C SER A 318 -17.56 -19.74 -0.73
N LYS A 319 -16.26 -20.03 -0.55
CA LYS A 319 -15.77 -21.36 -0.18
C LYS A 319 -14.60 -21.29 0.78
N SER A 320 -14.43 -22.36 1.56
CA SER A 320 -13.27 -22.58 2.42
C SER A 320 -12.19 -23.37 1.65
N PRO A 321 -10.91 -22.99 1.76
CA PRO A 321 -9.80 -23.73 1.13
C PRO A 321 -9.44 -25.02 1.87
N GLU A 322 -10.12 -25.36 2.97
CA GLU A 322 -9.83 -26.54 3.79
C GLU A 322 -9.81 -27.84 2.98
N ILE A 323 -10.77 -28.00 2.06
CA ILE A 323 -10.93 -29.21 1.25
C ILE A 323 -9.95 -29.29 0.07
N LEU A 324 -9.23 -28.21 -0.25
CA LEU A 324 -8.25 -28.22 -1.34
C LEU A 324 -7.08 -29.14 -0.99
N PRO A 325 -6.48 -29.86 -1.96
CA PRO A 325 -5.29 -30.67 -1.70
C PRO A 325 -4.10 -29.86 -1.17
N SER A 326 -3.98 -28.60 -1.61
CA SER A 326 -2.97 -27.61 -1.19
C SER A 326 -3.60 -26.22 -1.10
N PHE A 327 -2.99 -25.34 -0.30
CA PHE A 327 -3.32 -23.92 -0.21
C PHE A 327 -2.09 -23.11 0.24
N GLY A 328 -0.92 -23.44 -0.32
CA GLY A 328 0.34 -22.78 0.02
C GLY A 328 0.44 -21.43 -0.68
N PRO A 329 0.40 -20.30 0.02
CA PRO A 329 0.52 -18.99 -0.63
C PRO A 329 1.90 -18.84 -1.23
N THR A 330 1.95 -18.31 -2.44
CA THR A 330 3.14 -17.77 -3.14
C THR A 330 3.01 -16.26 -3.34
N ILE A 331 1.77 -15.78 -3.41
CA ILE A 331 1.40 -14.38 -3.58
C ILE A 331 0.41 -14.02 -2.47
N ILE A 332 0.70 -12.93 -1.76
CA ILE A 332 -0.24 -12.25 -0.86
C ILE A 332 -0.26 -10.78 -1.26
N LYS A 333 -1.45 -10.22 -1.49
CA LYS A 333 -1.62 -8.80 -1.83
C LYS A 333 -2.80 -8.18 -1.11
N ILE A 334 -2.56 -7.08 -0.40
CA ILE A 334 -3.57 -6.31 0.31
C ILE A 334 -4.02 -5.13 -0.56
N THR A 335 -5.33 -5.00 -0.80
CA THR A 335 -5.92 -3.84 -1.50
C THR A 335 -7.37 -3.67 -1.07
N ASP A 336 -7.96 -2.50 -1.24
CA ASP A 336 -9.42 -2.31 -1.15
C ASP A 336 -9.99 -2.39 -2.57
N VAL A 337 -10.54 -3.56 -2.92
CA VAL A 337 -10.95 -3.91 -4.29
C VAL A 337 -12.28 -3.28 -4.69
N ASP A 338 -13.12 -2.87 -3.74
CA ASP A 338 -14.42 -2.25 -4.05
C ASP A 338 -14.60 -0.86 -3.45
N ARG A 339 -13.55 -0.32 -2.83
CA ARG A 339 -13.51 1.00 -2.20
C ARG A 339 -14.56 1.16 -1.11
N ASP A 340 -14.90 0.07 -0.43
CA ASP A 340 -15.86 0.12 0.67
C ASP A 340 -15.25 0.64 1.99
N GLY A 341 -13.90 0.77 2.02
CA GLY A 341 -13.09 1.22 3.14
C GLY A 341 -12.50 0.08 3.97
N TYR A 342 -12.75 -1.19 3.62
CA TYR A 342 -12.13 -2.35 4.25
C TYR A 342 -11.07 -2.94 3.32
N LYS A 343 -9.92 -3.29 3.88
CA LYS A 343 -8.88 -3.96 3.10
C LYS A 343 -9.27 -5.40 2.81
N ASP A 344 -9.05 -5.81 1.57
CA ASP A 344 -9.18 -7.17 1.07
C ASP A 344 -7.79 -7.79 0.89
N ILE A 345 -7.78 -9.12 0.74
CA ILE A 345 -6.53 -9.87 0.54
C ILE A 345 -6.70 -10.86 -0.63
N PHE A 346 -5.89 -10.68 -1.67
CA PHE A 346 -5.68 -11.69 -2.70
C PHE A 346 -4.61 -12.69 -2.27
N ILE A 347 -4.90 -13.98 -2.48
CA ILE A 347 -3.99 -15.09 -2.25
C ILE A 347 -3.86 -15.90 -3.54
N GLY A 348 -2.66 -15.91 -4.13
CA GLY A 348 -2.26 -16.85 -5.16
C GLY A 348 -1.47 -18.00 -4.56
N THR A 349 -1.66 -19.21 -5.05
CA THR A 349 -1.07 -20.42 -4.44
C THR A 349 -0.30 -21.30 -5.41
N ASP A 350 0.61 -22.09 -4.85
CA ASP A 350 1.32 -23.20 -5.49
C ASP A 350 1.28 -24.42 -4.55
N ALA A 351 1.22 -25.61 -5.13
CA ALA A 351 1.16 -26.87 -4.43
C ALA A 351 2.48 -27.65 -4.40
N TRP A 352 3.49 -27.23 -5.17
CA TRP A 352 4.75 -27.95 -5.31
C TRP A 352 5.44 -28.20 -3.96
N ARG A 353 5.56 -27.16 -3.13
CA ARG A 353 6.20 -27.24 -1.82
C ARG A 353 5.40 -28.06 -0.79
N GLN A 354 4.15 -28.38 -1.08
CA GLN A 354 3.33 -29.32 -0.29
C GLN A 354 3.34 -30.75 -0.83
N GLY A 355 4.09 -31.01 -1.91
CA GLY A 355 4.20 -32.32 -2.55
C GLY A 355 2.86 -32.82 -3.09
N LYS A 356 2.01 -31.91 -3.58
CA LYS A 356 0.67 -32.22 -4.09
C LYS A 356 0.64 -32.07 -5.60
N ASN A 357 -0.11 -32.96 -6.25
CA ASN A 357 -0.37 -32.92 -7.68
C ASN A 357 -1.64 -32.09 -7.96
N PHE A 358 -1.64 -30.83 -7.56
CA PHE A 358 -2.79 -29.92 -7.63
C PHE A 358 -2.31 -28.54 -8.03
N GLY A 359 -3.11 -27.82 -8.79
CA GLY A 359 -2.70 -26.56 -9.36
C GLY A 359 -2.91 -25.37 -8.43
N GLY A 360 -2.37 -24.23 -8.82
CA GLY A 360 -2.58 -22.96 -8.14
C GLY A 360 -4.05 -22.56 -8.12
N SER A 361 -4.52 -22.10 -6.97
CA SER A 361 -5.81 -21.44 -6.77
C SER A 361 -5.62 -19.95 -6.47
N VAL A 362 -6.62 -19.13 -6.79
CA VAL A 362 -6.69 -17.72 -6.40
C VAL A 362 -7.90 -17.51 -5.49
N TYR A 363 -7.68 -16.96 -4.31
CA TYR A 363 -8.72 -16.61 -3.35
C TYR A 363 -8.70 -15.11 -3.07
N LEU A 364 -9.88 -14.54 -2.89
CA LEU A 364 -10.08 -13.20 -2.33
C LEU A 364 -10.72 -13.35 -0.95
N PHE A 365 -10.03 -12.86 0.07
CA PHE A 365 -10.60 -12.63 1.39
C PHE A 365 -11.10 -11.20 1.42
N LYS A 366 -12.37 -11.01 1.07
CA LYS A 366 -13.00 -9.70 1.00
C LYS A 366 -13.28 -9.17 2.39
N GLY A 367 -12.77 -8.00 2.76
CA GLY A 367 -13.10 -7.28 3.99
C GLY A 367 -14.60 -6.96 4.02
N VAL A 368 -15.24 -7.23 5.16
CA VAL A 368 -16.68 -6.99 5.36
C VAL A 368 -16.99 -6.29 6.67
N GLY A 369 -15.96 -5.87 7.40
CA GLY A 369 -16.10 -5.16 8.67
C GLY A 369 -14.94 -5.40 9.63
N ILE A 370 -14.98 -4.70 10.76
CA ILE A 370 -14.07 -4.88 11.90
C ILE A 370 -14.86 -5.40 13.11
N THR A 371 -14.32 -6.38 13.82
CA THR A 371 -14.91 -6.95 15.03
C THR A 371 -14.62 -6.06 16.26
N PRO A 372 -15.39 -6.19 17.36
CA PRO A 372 -15.18 -5.36 18.56
C PRO A 372 -13.79 -5.47 19.23
N ASP A 373 -13.05 -6.55 18.95
CA ASP A 373 -11.66 -6.74 19.37
C ASP A 373 -10.62 -6.18 18.39
N ASN A 374 -11.05 -5.28 17.49
CA ASN A 374 -10.23 -4.57 16.50
C ASN A 374 -9.53 -5.49 15.49
N LYS A 375 -10.25 -6.51 15.01
CA LYS A 375 -9.76 -7.42 13.98
C LYS A 375 -10.63 -7.36 12.73
N PRO A 376 -10.04 -7.41 11.53
CA PRO A 376 -10.83 -7.48 10.31
C PRO A 376 -11.61 -8.78 10.23
N LYS A 377 -12.79 -8.68 9.64
CA LYS A 377 -13.65 -9.79 9.27
C LYS A 377 -13.66 -9.93 7.76
N PHE A 378 -13.51 -11.15 7.27
CA PHE A 378 -13.43 -11.44 5.85
C PHE A 378 -14.51 -12.41 5.37
N LEU A 379 -14.95 -12.24 4.12
CA LEU A 379 -15.67 -13.23 3.33
C LEU A 379 -14.69 -13.94 2.40
N SER A 380 -14.64 -15.27 2.46
CA SER A 380 -13.75 -16.07 1.60
C SER A 380 -14.42 -16.37 0.26
N LEU A 381 -13.76 -15.99 -0.84
CA LEU A 381 -14.21 -16.20 -2.22
C LEU A 381 -13.13 -16.94 -3.03
N GLU A 382 -13.47 -18.08 -3.62
CA GLU A 382 -12.62 -18.81 -4.56
C GLU A 382 -12.82 -18.20 -5.96
N LEU A 383 -11.81 -17.50 -6.46
CA LEU A 383 -11.87 -16.87 -7.79
C LEU A 383 -11.35 -17.80 -8.88
N VAL A 384 -10.28 -18.54 -8.58
CA VAL A 384 -9.73 -19.58 -9.45
C VAL A 384 -9.57 -20.86 -8.65
N HIS A 385 -10.19 -21.94 -9.14
CA HIS A 385 -10.00 -23.28 -8.59
C HIS A 385 -8.82 -23.97 -9.28
N GLY A 386 -7.84 -24.44 -8.50
CA GLY A 386 -6.72 -25.20 -9.05
C GLY A 386 -7.15 -26.46 -9.79
N SER A 387 -6.40 -26.83 -10.82
CA SER A 387 -6.63 -28.04 -11.63
C SER A 387 -5.66 -29.15 -11.23
N TYR A 388 -6.01 -30.42 -11.39
CA TYR A 388 -5.00 -31.47 -11.24
C TYR A 388 -4.13 -31.51 -12.49
N SER A 389 -2.84 -31.83 -12.39
CA SER A 389 -1.95 -31.86 -13.58
C SER A 389 -2.42 -32.86 -14.65
N LYS A 390 -3.17 -33.91 -14.26
CA LYS A 390 -3.81 -34.85 -15.19
C LYS A 390 -4.94 -34.24 -16.03
N ASP A 391 -5.52 -33.12 -15.57
CA ASP A 391 -6.61 -32.43 -16.24
C ASP A 391 -6.10 -31.52 -17.37
N ASN A 392 -4.77 -31.28 -17.43
CA ASN A 392 -4.07 -30.51 -18.47
C ASN A 392 -4.71 -29.14 -18.73
N ASN A 393 -5.09 -28.45 -17.65
CA ASN A 393 -5.78 -27.17 -17.68
C ASN A 393 -4.92 -26.11 -16.96
N PRO A 394 -3.97 -25.46 -17.65
CA PRO A 394 -3.11 -24.46 -17.05
C PRO A 394 -3.86 -23.14 -16.77
N PRO A 395 -3.29 -22.20 -15.98
CA PRO A 395 -2.01 -22.26 -15.27
C PRO A 395 -1.95 -23.36 -14.19
N TYR A 396 -0.77 -23.95 -14.02
CA TYR A 396 -0.56 -25.02 -13.04
C TYR A 396 -0.20 -24.51 -11.65
N ASP A 397 0.39 -23.33 -11.54
CA ASP A 397 0.79 -22.69 -10.30
C ASP A 397 0.80 -21.16 -10.51
N PHE A 398 0.85 -20.41 -9.41
CA PHE A 398 0.99 -18.95 -9.47
C PHE A 398 2.29 -18.55 -8.80
N ASP A 399 3.29 -18.14 -9.57
CA ASP A 399 4.61 -17.74 -9.03
C ASP A 399 4.70 -16.23 -8.76
N ALA A 400 4.00 -15.44 -9.60
CA ALA A 400 4.08 -13.99 -9.59
C ALA A 400 2.69 -13.38 -9.71
N GLY A 401 2.46 -12.27 -9.02
CA GLY A 401 1.22 -11.52 -9.17
C GLY A 401 1.28 -10.14 -8.55
N THR A 402 0.48 -9.23 -9.11
CA THR A 402 0.46 -7.81 -8.74
C THR A 402 -0.94 -7.22 -8.87
N ILE A 403 -1.19 -6.13 -8.14
CA ILE A 403 -2.44 -5.38 -8.12
C ILE A 403 -2.36 -4.19 -9.05
N ALA A 404 -3.27 -4.07 -10.01
CA ALA A 404 -3.16 -3.11 -11.10
C ALA A 404 -4.56 -2.64 -11.52
N ASP A 405 -4.73 -1.39 -11.96
CA ASP A 405 -5.95 -0.98 -12.68
C ASP A 405 -5.74 -1.30 -14.17
N LEU A 406 -6.19 -2.47 -14.63
CA LEU A 406 -5.83 -3.00 -15.94
C LEU A 406 -6.74 -2.48 -17.06
N ASP A 407 -7.89 -1.90 -16.71
CA ASP A 407 -8.88 -1.43 -17.68
C ASP A 407 -9.39 0.01 -17.50
N ASN A 408 -8.72 0.78 -16.63
CA ASN A 408 -8.89 2.22 -16.39
C ASN A 408 -10.28 2.60 -15.85
N ASP A 409 -10.82 1.76 -14.96
CA ASP A 409 -12.03 2.05 -14.22
C ASP A 409 -11.76 2.63 -12.82
N GLY A 410 -10.48 2.65 -12.41
CA GLY A 410 -9.99 3.16 -11.13
C GLY A 410 -10.10 2.18 -9.97
N ILE A 411 -10.54 0.96 -10.26
CA ILE A 411 -10.65 -0.12 -9.30
C ILE A 411 -9.43 -1.04 -9.44
N PRO A 412 -8.85 -1.53 -8.33
CA PRO A 412 -7.74 -2.46 -8.43
C PRO A 412 -8.21 -3.84 -8.94
N ASP A 413 -7.51 -4.34 -9.95
CA ASP A 413 -7.56 -5.70 -10.44
C ASP A 413 -6.36 -6.50 -9.90
N PHE A 414 -6.33 -7.80 -10.20
CA PHE A 414 -5.21 -8.66 -9.86
C PHE A 414 -4.78 -9.52 -11.06
N VAL A 415 -3.47 -9.61 -11.30
CA VAL A 415 -2.89 -10.58 -12.23
C VAL A 415 -2.10 -11.62 -11.45
N ALA A 416 -2.30 -12.90 -11.77
CA ALA A 416 -1.50 -13.99 -11.24
C ALA A 416 -1.00 -14.89 -12.37
N ALA A 417 0.32 -15.10 -12.46
CA ALA A 417 0.96 -15.81 -13.55
C ALA A 417 1.63 -17.11 -13.09
N ASP A 418 1.48 -18.15 -13.93
CA ASP A 418 2.37 -19.33 -13.98
C ASP A 418 3.65 -18.89 -14.69
N GLY A 419 4.57 -18.39 -13.87
CA GLY A 419 5.72 -17.66 -14.33
C GLY A 419 6.84 -18.59 -14.81
N ASN A 420 7.04 -19.74 -14.15
CA ASN A 420 8.15 -20.64 -14.43
C ASN A 420 7.92 -21.61 -15.61
N HIS A 421 6.68 -21.95 -16.00
CA HIS A 421 6.43 -22.94 -17.06
C HIS A 421 5.94 -22.33 -18.36
N SER A 422 4.84 -21.57 -18.30
CA SER A 422 3.98 -21.42 -19.47
C SER A 422 3.69 -19.99 -19.89
N GLY A 423 3.84 -19.01 -18.99
CA GLY A 423 3.38 -17.63 -19.25
C GLY A 423 1.87 -17.49 -19.34
N ASN A 424 1.13 -18.55 -18.96
CA ASN A 424 -0.30 -18.47 -18.69
C ASN A 424 -0.52 -17.65 -17.42
N TYR A 425 -1.63 -16.94 -17.39
CA TYR A 425 -1.99 -16.13 -16.23
C TYR A 425 -3.51 -16.07 -16.08
N TYR A 426 -3.97 -15.64 -14.92
CA TYR A 426 -5.34 -15.18 -14.73
C TYR A 426 -5.36 -13.68 -14.56
N LYS A 427 -6.37 -13.06 -15.19
CA LYS A 427 -6.81 -11.70 -14.91
C LYS A 427 -8.01 -11.81 -14.00
N ILE A 428 -7.92 -11.18 -12.84
CA ILE A 428 -9.04 -11.05 -11.92
C ILE A 428 -9.47 -9.59 -12.02
N ILE A 429 -10.54 -9.36 -12.77
CA ILE A 429 -11.02 -8.01 -13.08
C ILE A 429 -12.26 -7.71 -12.24
N THR A 430 -12.27 -6.56 -11.57
CA THR A 430 -13.45 -6.06 -10.89
C THR A 430 -14.33 -5.34 -11.91
N GLN A 431 -15.39 -5.99 -12.37
CA GLN A 431 -16.21 -5.47 -13.45
C GLN A 431 -17.10 -4.33 -12.96
N THR A 432 -16.96 -3.16 -13.57
CA THR A 432 -17.82 -2.01 -13.34
C THR A 432 -18.76 -1.74 -14.52
N GLN A 433 -19.89 -1.08 -14.23
CA GLN A 433 -20.69 -0.39 -15.25
C GLN A 433 -20.39 1.10 -15.21
N LYS A 434 -20.47 1.79 -16.35
CA LYS A 434 -20.21 3.25 -16.47
C LYS A 434 -21.33 4.11 -15.86
N GLU A 435 -21.64 3.82 -14.61
CA GLU A 435 -22.58 4.52 -13.74
C GLU A 435 -21.89 4.68 -12.38
N TYR A 436 -21.81 5.90 -11.87
CA TYR A 436 -21.24 6.19 -10.56
C TYR A 436 -22.13 5.70 -9.43
N GLU A 437 -21.50 5.26 -8.34
CA GLU A 437 -22.14 5.16 -7.04
C GLU A 437 -22.55 6.56 -6.58
N THR A 438 -23.85 6.76 -6.31
CA THR A 438 -24.39 8.08 -5.93
C THR A 438 -24.24 8.38 -4.44
N SER A 439 -23.82 7.38 -3.65
CA SER A 439 -23.39 7.59 -2.28
C SER A 439 -22.18 8.53 -2.25
N PRO A 440 -22.07 9.46 -1.27
CA PRO A 440 -20.91 10.32 -1.17
C PRO A 440 -19.60 9.53 -1.09
N GLY A 441 -18.59 10.07 -1.76
CA GLY A 441 -17.21 9.63 -1.69
C GLY A 441 -16.45 10.40 -0.62
N TYR A 442 -15.51 9.73 0.04
CA TYR A 442 -14.74 10.30 1.16
C TYR A 442 -13.25 10.08 0.92
N LEU A 443 -12.47 11.13 1.08
CA LEU A 443 -11.02 11.09 1.20
C LEU A 443 -10.64 11.68 2.55
N ILE A 444 -9.90 10.92 3.36
CA ILE A 444 -9.36 11.40 4.63
C ILE A 444 -7.85 11.46 4.49
N SER A 445 -7.32 12.68 4.60
CA SER A 445 -5.88 12.93 4.47
C SER A 445 -5.09 12.10 5.48
N ASP A 446 -3.82 11.83 5.20
CA ASP A 446 -2.87 11.53 6.27
C ASP A 446 -2.84 12.67 7.30
N TYR A 447 -2.21 12.43 8.45
CA TYR A 447 -1.86 13.49 9.38
C TYR A 447 -1.10 14.57 8.62
N LEU A 448 -1.54 15.83 8.74
CA LEU A 448 -1.03 16.90 7.86
C LEU A 448 0.48 17.14 8.03
N THR A 449 1.04 16.81 9.19
CA THR A 449 2.48 16.84 9.45
C THR A 449 3.22 15.77 8.63
N ASN A 450 2.74 14.53 8.62
CA ASN A 450 3.28 13.46 7.76
C ASN A 450 3.15 13.83 6.28
N LEU A 451 1.99 14.38 5.90
CA LEU A 451 1.66 14.74 4.53
C LEU A 451 2.66 15.72 3.91
N VAL A 452 3.19 16.64 4.72
CA VAL A 452 4.15 17.67 4.29
C VAL A 452 5.60 17.35 4.71
N GLY A 453 5.86 16.11 5.13
CA GLY A 453 7.22 15.61 5.40
C GLY A 453 7.83 16.06 6.73
N ILE A 454 7.02 16.43 7.73
CA ILE A 454 7.51 16.80 9.06
C ILE A 454 7.79 15.54 9.85
N LEU A 455 9.07 15.34 10.17
CA LEU A 455 9.53 14.14 10.86
C LEU A 455 9.04 14.08 12.31
N PRO A 456 8.84 12.88 12.88
CA PRO A 456 8.41 12.70 14.28
C PRO A 456 9.27 13.46 15.31
N LYS A 457 10.58 13.54 15.07
CA LYS A 457 11.54 14.26 15.93
C LYS A 457 11.32 15.79 15.94
N ASP A 458 10.74 16.32 14.86
CA ASP A 458 10.53 17.76 14.65
C ASP A 458 9.11 18.20 15.02
N LEU A 459 8.17 17.25 15.20
CA LEU A 459 6.78 17.51 15.62
C LEU A 459 6.63 18.47 16.81
N PRO A 460 7.44 18.41 17.90
CA PRO A 460 7.26 19.31 19.05
C PRO A 460 7.33 20.80 18.72
N ASN A 461 8.02 21.16 17.64
CA ASN A 461 8.15 22.53 17.16
C ASN A 461 7.18 22.88 16.03
N ASN A 462 6.45 21.90 15.50
CA ASN A 462 5.72 22.00 14.24
C ASN A 462 4.23 21.60 14.39
N PHE A 463 3.56 22.01 15.46
CA PHE A 463 2.12 21.81 15.57
C PHE A 463 1.40 22.73 14.59
N VAL A 464 0.36 22.22 13.94
CA VAL A 464 -0.37 22.94 12.89
C VAL A 464 -1.15 24.12 13.48
N LYS A 465 -0.82 25.33 13.03
CA LYS A 465 -1.45 26.58 13.43
C LYS A 465 -2.50 27.04 12.41
N ARG A 466 -2.20 26.92 11.12
CA ARG A 466 -3.13 27.25 10.03
C ARG A 466 -3.06 26.16 8.96
N ILE A 467 -4.23 25.82 8.41
CA ILE A 467 -4.37 24.92 7.28
C ILE A 467 -5.01 25.72 6.15
N LYS A 468 -4.37 25.73 4.99
CA LYS A 468 -4.98 26.22 3.76
C LYS A 468 -5.04 25.09 2.75
N VAL A 469 -6.23 24.87 2.20
CA VAL A 469 -6.52 23.83 1.22
C VAL A 469 -6.92 24.50 -0.08
N ASN A 470 -6.22 24.16 -1.16
CA ASN A 470 -6.58 24.53 -2.52
C ASN A 470 -6.99 23.26 -3.25
N ILE A 471 -8.19 23.24 -3.79
CA ILE A 471 -8.75 22.11 -4.52
C ILE A 471 -9.19 22.57 -5.90
N GLY A 472 -8.99 21.74 -6.91
CA GLY A 472 -9.49 22.01 -8.25
C GLY A 472 -10.27 20.85 -8.81
N PHE A 473 -11.33 21.17 -9.55
CA PHE A 473 -12.12 20.21 -10.29
C PHE A 473 -11.98 20.42 -11.80
N ASP A 474 -12.09 19.33 -12.56
CA ASP A 474 -12.22 19.41 -14.01
C ASP A 474 -13.71 19.44 -14.40
N LEU A 475 -14.22 20.65 -14.62
CA LEU A 475 -15.63 20.89 -14.96
C LEU A 475 -16.04 20.33 -16.32
N SER A 476 -15.08 19.89 -17.16
CA SER A 476 -15.37 19.25 -18.43
C SER A 476 -15.69 17.76 -18.29
N LEU A 477 -15.31 17.13 -17.18
CA LEU A 477 -15.44 15.68 -16.97
C LEU A 477 -16.71 15.29 -16.21
N GLY A 478 -17.26 16.18 -15.39
CA GLY A 478 -18.48 15.93 -14.65
C GLY A 478 -18.82 17.04 -13.68
N ASN A 479 -20.03 16.97 -13.12
CA ASN A 479 -20.56 17.91 -12.13
C ASN A 479 -20.86 17.22 -10.80
N GLY A 480 -21.24 18.02 -9.81
CA GLY A 480 -21.63 17.56 -8.49
C GLY A 480 -21.41 18.63 -7.45
N SER A 481 -21.31 18.22 -6.20
CA SER A 481 -20.96 19.10 -5.10
C SER A 481 -19.85 18.50 -4.24
N PHE A 482 -19.22 19.34 -3.44
CA PHE A 482 -18.16 18.93 -2.52
C PHE A 482 -18.33 19.58 -1.15
N GLU A 483 -17.68 18.98 -0.16
CA GLU A 483 -17.44 19.60 1.14
C GLU A 483 -15.99 19.37 1.57
N ILE A 484 -15.42 20.34 2.27
CA ILE A 484 -14.14 20.19 2.97
C ILE A 484 -14.39 20.39 4.46
N ARG A 485 -14.06 19.36 5.22
CA ARG A 485 -14.19 19.35 6.68
C ARG A 485 -12.83 19.13 7.30
N TYR A 486 -12.71 19.51 8.57
CA TYR A 486 -11.44 19.38 9.29
C TYR A 486 -11.64 18.75 10.65
N ILE A 487 -10.55 18.19 11.15
CA ILE A 487 -10.50 17.52 12.43
C ILE A 487 -9.24 17.99 13.14
N LYS A 488 -9.37 18.32 14.43
CA LYS A 488 -8.24 18.82 15.24
C LYS A 488 -7.39 17.69 15.83
N ASN A 489 -8.01 16.53 16.06
CA ASN A 489 -7.37 15.34 16.58
C ASN A 489 -7.63 14.23 15.58
N GLY A 490 -6.59 13.69 14.96
CA GLY A 490 -6.75 12.72 13.90
C GLY A 490 -7.59 11.50 14.29
N ILE A 491 -8.12 10.87 13.26
CA ILE A 491 -9.04 9.75 13.35
C ILE A 491 -8.23 8.48 13.59
N LYS A 492 -8.61 7.77 14.65
CA LYS A 492 -8.03 6.46 14.96
C LYS A 492 -8.59 5.35 14.09
N ASP A 493 -9.90 5.37 13.84
CA ASP A 493 -10.57 4.39 13.00
C ASP A 493 -11.49 5.11 11.99
N PRO A 494 -11.00 5.34 10.77
CA PRO A 494 -11.76 5.98 9.70
C PRO A 494 -13.05 5.27 9.30
N SER A 495 -13.16 3.96 9.56
CA SER A 495 -14.34 3.18 9.17
C SER A 495 -15.55 3.43 10.08
N LEU A 496 -15.33 3.95 11.29
CA LEU A 496 -16.35 4.14 12.32
C LEU A 496 -16.89 5.57 12.44
N ILE A 497 -16.37 6.52 11.65
CA ILE A 497 -16.76 7.91 11.77
C ILE A 497 -17.99 8.24 10.89
N ASP A 498 -18.74 9.26 11.31
CA ASP A 498 -19.64 10.00 10.42
C ASP A 498 -18.91 11.26 9.92
N PRO A 499 -18.46 11.31 8.65
CA PRO A 499 -17.76 12.46 8.10
C PRO A 499 -18.54 13.78 8.20
N PHE A 500 -19.88 13.74 8.20
CA PHE A 500 -20.72 14.93 8.26
C PHE A 500 -20.81 15.52 9.68
N GLY A 501 -20.40 14.77 10.70
CA GLY A 501 -20.33 15.24 12.08
C GLY A 501 -19.17 16.20 12.36
N TYR A 502 -18.18 16.28 11.47
CA TYR A 502 -17.01 17.14 11.63
C TYR A 502 -17.26 18.56 11.12
N PRO A 503 -16.63 19.61 11.70
CA PRO A 503 -16.86 20.98 11.28
C PRO A 503 -16.42 21.23 9.82
N LEU A 504 -17.21 22.02 9.11
CA LEU A 504 -16.84 22.56 7.78
C LEU A 504 -15.67 23.52 7.91
N MET A 505 -14.78 23.51 6.91
CA MET A 505 -13.90 24.64 6.68
C MET A 505 -14.72 25.86 6.18
N PRO A 506 -14.24 27.11 6.38
CA PRO A 506 -14.98 28.31 5.98
C PRO A 506 -15.41 28.27 4.51
N ASP A 507 -16.71 28.42 4.29
CA ASP A 507 -17.39 28.41 2.97
C ASP A 507 -17.09 27.17 2.10
N ALA A 508 -16.58 26.09 2.70
CA ALA A 508 -16.08 24.94 1.97
C ALA A 508 -17.16 23.89 1.69
N SER A 509 -18.32 24.33 1.21
CA SER A 509 -19.41 23.46 0.75
C SER A 509 -20.15 24.11 -0.41
N GLY A 510 -20.40 23.35 -1.49
CA GLY A 510 -21.18 23.85 -2.62
C GLY A 510 -20.99 23.02 -3.88
N THR A 511 -21.58 23.49 -4.99
CA THR A 511 -21.31 22.95 -6.33
C THR A 511 -19.82 23.08 -6.65
N ILE A 512 -19.27 22.10 -7.37
CA ILE A 512 -17.88 22.16 -7.80
C ILE A 512 -17.59 23.40 -8.65
N VAL A 513 -16.39 23.93 -8.50
CA VAL A 513 -15.83 25.05 -9.27
C VAL A 513 -14.43 24.68 -9.74
N GLU A 514 -13.89 25.38 -10.73
CA GLU A 514 -12.59 25.02 -11.31
C GLU A 514 -11.45 25.05 -10.26
N ASN A 515 -11.47 26.04 -9.37
CA ASN A 515 -10.52 26.20 -8.28
C ASN A 515 -11.26 26.75 -7.05
N PHE A 516 -11.02 26.18 -5.88
CA PHE A 516 -11.54 26.64 -4.61
C PHE A 516 -10.44 26.65 -3.56
N THR A 517 -10.40 27.69 -2.74
CA THR A 517 -9.46 27.83 -1.64
C THR A 517 -10.23 28.10 -0.36
N THR A 518 -9.88 27.40 0.70
CA THR A 518 -10.36 27.67 2.06
C THR A 518 -9.21 27.56 3.04
N GLU A 519 -9.31 28.28 4.14
CA GLU A 519 -8.31 28.24 5.19
C GLU A 519 -8.96 28.30 6.56
N ILE A 520 -8.30 27.69 7.54
CA ILE A 520 -8.66 27.81 8.94
C ILE A 520 -7.41 28.06 9.77
N GLU A 521 -7.51 28.98 10.72
CA GLU A 521 -6.50 29.18 11.75
C GLU A 521 -7.04 28.71 13.09
N PHE A 522 -6.24 27.96 13.84
CA PHE A 522 -6.59 27.51 15.17
C PHE A 522 -6.11 28.51 16.21
N ASP A 523 -6.91 28.81 17.23
CA ASP A 523 -6.48 29.68 18.35
C ASP A 523 -5.18 29.18 19.01
N LYS A 524 -5.01 27.86 19.06
CA LYS A 524 -3.80 27.17 19.52
C LYS A 524 -3.35 26.15 18.47
N PRO A 525 -2.04 26.00 18.23
CA PRO A 525 -1.52 24.95 17.37
C PRO A 525 -2.02 23.57 17.82
N VAL A 526 -2.40 22.74 16.84
CA VAL A 526 -2.89 21.37 17.04
C VAL A 526 -1.87 20.37 16.50
N PRO A 527 -1.61 19.24 17.18
CA PRO A 527 -0.54 18.34 16.78
C PRO A 527 -0.83 17.63 15.46
N ASP A 528 -2.01 17.01 15.37
CA ASP A 528 -2.30 15.97 14.39
C ASP A 528 -3.66 16.20 13.71
N PRO A 529 -3.90 17.34 13.04
CA PRO A 529 -5.15 17.55 12.34
C PRO A 529 -5.18 16.75 11.03
N GLN A 530 -6.39 16.54 10.52
CA GLN A 530 -6.65 15.93 9.22
C GLN A 530 -7.76 16.69 8.50
N ILE A 531 -7.81 16.50 7.18
CA ILE A 531 -8.84 17.04 6.29
C ILE A 531 -9.67 15.89 5.74
N ILE A 532 -10.98 16.09 5.72
CA ILE A 532 -11.94 15.22 5.04
C ILE A 532 -12.45 15.95 3.81
N ILE A 533 -12.28 15.36 2.63
CA ILE A 533 -12.91 15.80 1.39
C ILE A 533 -14.08 14.88 1.11
N ILE A 534 -15.25 15.46 0.90
CA ILE A 534 -16.47 14.72 0.55
C ILE A 534 -16.85 15.09 -0.88
N LEU A 535 -16.94 14.09 -1.75
CA LEU A 535 -17.38 14.24 -3.15
C LEU A 535 -18.81 13.71 -3.27
N LYS A 536 -19.70 14.49 -3.89
CA LYS A 536 -21.11 14.14 -4.05
C LYS A 536 -21.48 14.19 -5.52
N PRO A 537 -21.75 13.02 -6.14
CA PRO A 537 -22.25 12.95 -7.51
C PRO A 537 -23.53 13.75 -7.71
N GLU A 538 -23.67 14.34 -8.90
CA GLU A 538 -24.93 14.95 -9.33
C GLU A 538 -25.94 13.86 -9.75
N SER A 539 -25.44 12.80 -10.38
CA SER A 539 -26.22 11.65 -10.83
C SER A 539 -25.31 10.43 -11.03
N GLU A 540 -25.87 9.30 -11.42
CA GLU A 540 -25.08 8.14 -11.82
C GLU A 540 -24.24 8.37 -13.08
N PHE A 541 -24.41 9.46 -13.83
CA PHE A 541 -23.62 9.75 -15.03
C PHE A 541 -22.70 10.98 -14.88
N SER A 542 -22.70 11.64 -13.72
CA SER A 542 -22.01 12.90 -13.51
C SER A 542 -21.54 12.99 -12.05
N ALA A 543 -20.23 13.01 -11.87
CA ALA A 543 -19.58 13.10 -10.55
C ALA A 543 -18.43 14.13 -10.54
N PRO A 544 -18.08 14.69 -9.36
CA PRO A 544 -16.90 15.53 -9.21
C PRO A 544 -15.61 14.81 -9.61
N HIS A 545 -14.86 15.39 -10.54
CA HIS A 545 -13.51 14.92 -10.90
C HIS A 545 -12.48 15.86 -10.27
N LEU A 546 -11.96 15.46 -9.12
CA LEU A 546 -10.90 16.16 -8.41
C LEU A 546 -9.60 16.05 -9.22
N LYS A 547 -9.10 17.17 -9.76
CA LYS A 547 -7.89 17.21 -10.62
C LYS A 547 -6.61 17.55 -9.86
N TYR A 548 -6.71 18.31 -8.78
CA TYR A 548 -5.57 18.59 -7.92
C TYR A 548 -6.02 18.95 -6.51
N LEU A 549 -5.12 18.72 -5.56
CA LEU A 549 -5.30 19.02 -4.15
C LEU A 549 -3.96 19.49 -3.57
N LYS A 550 -3.93 20.71 -3.03
CA LYS A 550 -2.72 21.30 -2.43
C LYS A 550 -2.99 21.75 -1.01
N TYR A 551 -2.13 21.31 -0.10
CA TYR A 551 -2.10 21.70 1.30
C TYR A 551 -0.97 22.70 1.52
N GLU A 552 -1.27 23.80 2.23
CA GLU A 552 -0.28 24.72 2.80
C GLU A 552 -0.49 24.75 4.31
N ILE A 553 0.49 24.24 5.05
CA ILE A 553 0.43 24.00 6.49
C ILE A 553 1.39 24.95 7.18
N GLU A 554 0.85 25.93 7.89
CA GLU A 554 1.63 26.79 8.79
C GLU A 554 1.67 26.16 10.16
N THR A 555 2.86 26.02 10.72
CA THR A 555 3.09 25.38 12.01
C THR A 555 3.65 26.36 13.03
N ALA A 556 3.55 26.01 14.31
CA ALA A 556 4.18 26.74 15.39
C ALA A 556 4.50 25.78 16.55
N PRO A 557 5.45 26.13 17.43
CA PRO A 557 5.80 25.30 18.57
C PRO A 557 4.62 25.07 19.53
N SER A 558 4.61 23.90 20.16
CA SER A 558 3.65 23.60 21.22
C SER A 558 3.80 24.57 22.39
N GLN A 559 2.70 25.23 22.78
CA GLN A 559 2.66 26.10 23.95
C GLN A 559 2.06 25.36 25.15
N VAL A 560 2.93 24.84 26.03
CA VAL A 560 2.49 24.34 27.33
C VAL A 560 2.35 25.51 28.30
N ILE A 561 1.13 25.93 28.58
CA ILE A 561 0.85 26.84 29.70
C ILE A 561 0.67 25.99 30.96
N ILE A 562 1.72 25.88 31.79
CA ILE A 562 1.60 25.30 33.12
C ILE A 562 0.78 26.27 33.99
N LYS A 563 -0.50 25.95 34.21
CA LYS A 563 -1.36 26.70 35.15
C LYS A 563 -1.18 26.14 36.56
N GLY A 564 -0.39 26.83 37.38
CA GLY A 564 -0.25 26.52 38.80
C GLY A 564 0.77 25.43 39.09
N PHE A 565 2.05 25.81 39.11
CA PHE A 565 3.11 24.97 39.66
C PHE A 565 3.21 25.27 41.16
N ASN A 566 2.65 24.41 42.01
CA ASN A 566 2.83 24.50 43.46
C ASN A 566 4.04 23.66 43.89
N TRP A 567 5.16 24.33 44.16
CA TRP A 567 6.23 23.75 44.95
C TRP A 567 5.77 23.69 46.42
N ASN A 568 5.42 22.50 46.90
CA ASN A 568 5.49 22.25 48.34
C ASN A 568 6.92 21.83 48.65
N LYS A 569 7.65 22.70 49.35
CA LYS A 569 8.89 22.31 50.01
C LYS A 569 8.49 21.28 51.06
N GLY A 570 8.95 20.03 50.92
CA GLY A 570 8.81 19.05 51.98
C GLY A 570 9.54 19.57 53.21
N ASP A 571 8.82 19.77 54.31
CA ASP A 571 9.44 19.94 55.61
C ASP A 571 10.05 18.60 56.04
N ASN A 572 11.27 18.66 56.57
CA ASN A 572 12.07 17.52 57.01
C ASN A 572 11.32 16.50 57.86
#